data_AF-A0A495JP14-F1
#
_entry.id   AF-A0A495JP14-F1
#
_cell.length_a   1.000
_cell.length_b   1.000
_cell.length_c   1.000
_cell.angle_alpha   90.00
_cell.angle_beta   90.00
_cell.angle_gamma   90.00
#
_symmetry.space_group_name_H-M   'P 1'
#
loop_
_entity.id
_entity.type
_entity.pdbx_description
1 polymer ?
#
loop_
_entity_poly.entity_id
_entity_poly.type
_entity_poly.pdbx_seq_one_letter_code
_entity_poly.pdbx_strand_id
1 'polypeptide(L)'
;MWRRRIALVAAVTTMAAVGGVPGVARAAGPGAYITGDLTGDGVADRVALVDVGPDECGVVLESGRLGGGFDPPTAYFYTDPPGAGTPDDCPDVGTVLDLAGDGSVDLLVGWSRGRPAGSDVDLLVLENFSPADGFVALPRPEYIGSANFNGDLNRDIYEWSNADRMFATYLNDPVGHLTAGPMRFCGSGLAVKLADVNRNGASDAVITYEQGCDDASSGVVVLLSSGTVVHLERSATGTTRWTASVGDDNGDGSPDVTTRNIATGAVAHHIGDGRGAFGKAPIANDDTASTTGTKKVDIQVLANDIAPSSATVTIATPPSHGTVQVTSRRTVVYTPDPGHGSTDKFTYRLTIDGRTDTAAVSIRF
;
A
#
# COMPACT_ATOMS: atom_id res chain seq x y z
N MET A 1 59.23 -12.02 -39.96
CA MET A 1 57.97 -12.68 -40.40
C MET A 1 56.89 -12.40 -39.37
N TRP A 2 56.05 -11.41 -39.65
CA TRP A 2 54.88 -11.05 -38.87
C TRP A 2 53.79 -12.10 -39.08
N ARG A 3 53.22 -12.65 -38.01
CA ARG A 3 51.88 -13.26 -38.05
C ARG A 3 51.04 -12.63 -36.95
N ARG A 4 50.27 -11.61 -37.33
CA ARG A 4 49.18 -11.06 -36.54
C ARG A 4 48.13 -12.16 -36.35
N ARG A 5 47.87 -12.57 -35.10
CA ARG A 5 46.64 -13.28 -34.74
C ARG A 5 45.67 -12.23 -34.23
N ILE A 6 44.62 -12.01 -34.99
CA ILE A 6 43.47 -11.18 -34.63
C ILE A 6 42.73 -11.96 -33.54
N ALA A 7 42.79 -11.47 -32.29
CA ALA A 7 41.92 -11.96 -31.23
C ALA A 7 40.55 -11.30 -31.43
N LEU A 8 39.57 -12.12 -31.79
CA LEU A 8 38.16 -11.73 -31.82
C LEU A 8 37.75 -11.45 -30.35
N VAL A 9 37.54 -10.18 -30.01
CA VAL A 9 36.93 -9.80 -28.74
C VAL A 9 35.44 -10.11 -28.87
N ALA A 10 35.02 -11.27 -28.38
CA ALA A 10 33.62 -11.55 -28.13
C ALA A 10 33.20 -10.68 -26.93
N ALA A 11 32.57 -9.54 -27.23
CA ALA A 11 31.87 -8.76 -26.22
C ALA A 11 30.69 -9.60 -25.73
N VAL A 12 30.87 -10.31 -24.62
CA VAL A 12 29.75 -10.85 -23.85
C VAL A 12 29.12 -9.66 -23.15
N THR A 13 28.13 -9.06 -23.81
CA THR A 13 27.15 -8.21 -23.13
C THR A 13 26.39 -9.11 -22.17
N THR A 14 26.76 -9.07 -20.89
CA THR A 14 25.91 -9.50 -19.80
C THR A 14 24.68 -8.61 -19.81
N MET A 15 23.60 -9.06 -20.46
CA MET A 15 22.28 -8.61 -20.10
C MET A 15 22.05 -9.09 -18.67
N ALA A 16 22.07 -8.15 -17.72
CA ALA A 16 21.40 -8.37 -16.46
C ALA A 16 19.94 -8.64 -16.80
N ALA A 17 19.55 -9.93 -16.78
CA ALA A 17 18.15 -10.28 -16.66
C ALA A 17 17.72 -9.71 -15.31
N VAL A 18 17.09 -8.55 -15.32
CA VAL A 18 16.22 -8.13 -14.24
C VAL A 18 15.12 -9.20 -14.24
N GLY A 19 15.35 -10.27 -13.46
CA GLY A 19 14.32 -11.22 -13.11
C GLY A 19 13.26 -10.40 -12.39
N GLY A 20 12.22 -10.01 -13.12
CA GLY A 20 11.03 -9.48 -12.51
C GLY A 20 10.53 -10.57 -11.58
N VAL A 21 10.52 -10.27 -10.28
CA VAL A 21 9.83 -11.11 -9.31
C VAL A 21 8.42 -11.33 -9.86
N PRO A 22 7.99 -12.57 -10.14
CA PRO A 22 6.64 -12.81 -10.62
C PRO A 22 5.66 -12.15 -9.66
N GLY A 23 4.76 -11.35 -10.22
CA GLY A 23 3.81 -10.55 -9.45
C GLY A 23 3.00 -11.46 -8.53
N VAL A 24 3.00 -11.12 -7.24
CA VAL A 24 2.26 -11.85 -6.20
C VAL A 24 0.79 -11.91 -6.59
N ALA A 25 0.27 -13.10 -6.84
CA ALA A 25 -1.09 -13.27 -7.29
C ALA A 25 -1.85 -14.28 -6.39
N ARG A 26 -3.14 -14.01 -6.20
CA ARG A 26 -3.86 -14.08 -4.92
C ARG A 26 -5.11 -14.96 -5.06
N ALA A 27 -5.47 -15.74 -4.03
CA ALA A 27 -6.88 -16.13 -3.84
C ALA A 27 -7.58 -15.10 -2.94
N ALA A 28 -8.73 -14.59 -3.40
CA ALA A 28 -9.61 -13.68 -2.67
C ALA A 28 -10.92 -14.40 -2.27
N GLY A 29 -10.80 -15.62 -1.75
CA GLY A 29 -11.92 -16.46 -1.27
C GLY A 29 -12.27 -17.64 -2.19
N PRO A 30 -13.32 -18.41 -1.85
CA PRO A 30 -13.71 -19.66 -2.51
C PRO A 30 -13.77 -19.56 -4.04
N GLY A 31 -13.02 -20.42 -4.73
CA GLY A 31 -13.00 -20.51 -6.20
C GLY A 31 -12.12 -19.46 -6.91
N ALA A 32 -11.40 -18.60 -6.16
CA ALA A 32 -10.37 -17.74 -6.74
C ALA A 32 -9.08 -18.53 -7.01
N TYR A 33 -8.41 -18.21 -8.12
CA TYR A 33 -7.14 -18.84 -8.45
C TYR A 33 -5.99 -18.18 -7.68
N ILE A 34 -5.21 -18.96 -6.96
CA ILE A 34 -3.85 -18.59 -6.52
C ILE A 34 -2.95 -18.65 -7.75
N THR A 35 -2.04 -17.70 -7.92
CA THR A 35 -1.24 -17.59 -9.15
C THR A 35 0.22 -17.28 -8.79
N GLY A 36 1.14 -17.96 -9.46
CA GLY A 36 2.58 -17.86 -9.22
C GLY A 36 3.31 -19.00 -9.93
N ASP A 37 4.63 -19.08 -9.83
CA ASP A 37 5.40 -20.18 -10.42
C ASP A 37 5.49 -21.33 -9.40
N LEU A 38 4.56 -22.28 -9.47
CA LEU A 38 4.50 -23.41 -8.53
C LEU A 38 5.30 -24.62 -9.02
N THR A 39 5.60 -24.67 -10.32
CA THR A 39 6.37 -25.75 -10.94
C THR A 39 7.87 -25.45 -11.03
N GLY A 40 8.28 -24.22 -10.76
CA GLY A 40 9.67 -23.76 -10.82
C GLY A 40 10.19 -23.60 -12.25
N ASP A 41 9.30 -23.48 -13.23
CA ASP A 41 9.65 -23.41 -14.65
C ASP A 41 9.82 -21.96 -15.18
N GLY A 42 9.61 -20.98 -14.29
CA GLY A 42 9.69 -19.56 -14.60
C GLY A 42 8.41 -18.99 -15.24
N VAL A 43 7.33 -19.78 -15.33
CA VAL A 43 6.04 -19.37 -15.88
C VAL A 43 5.00 -19.34 -14.75
N ALA A 44 4.11 -18.35 -14.80
CA ALA A 44 3.03 -18.28 -13.83
C ALA A 44 2.00 -19.40 -14.09
N ASP A 45 1.89 -20.30 -13.12
CA ASP A 45 0.84 -21.29 -12.96
C ASP A 45 -0.38 -20.68 -12.24
N ARG A 46 -1.49 -21.41 -12.28
CA ARG A 46 -2.64 -21.12 -11.42
C ARG A 46 -3.11 -22.36 -10.68
N VAL A 47 -3.57 -22.15 -9.46
CA VAL A 47 -4.09 -23.18 -8.57
C VAL A 47 -5.46 -22.80 -8.07
N ALA A 48 -6.39 -23.76 -8.09
CA ALA A 48 -7.65 -23.67 -7.37
C ALA A 48 -7.62 -24.64 -6.17
N LEU A 49 -8.09 -24.15 -5.01
CA LEU A 49 -8.38 -24.98 -3.85
C LEU A 49 -9.80 -25.55 -4.03
N VAL A 50 -9.95 -26.86 -3.83
CA VAL A 50 -11.22 -27.56 -4.04
C VAL A 50 -11.58 -28.44 -2.86
N ASP A 51 -12.87 -28.45 -2.55
CA ASP A 51 -13.49 -29.44 -1.68
C ASP A 51 -13.91 -30.64 -2.52
N VAL A 52 -13.43 -31.83 -2.15
CA VAL A 52 -13.66 -33.07 -2.91
C VAL A 52 -14.74 -33.92 -2.24
N GLY A 53 -14.78 -33.90 -0.92
CA GLY A 53 -15.70 -34.67 -0.12
C GLY A 53 -15.31 -34.71 1.36
N PRO A 54 -16.00 -35.55 2.16
CA PRO A 54 -15.75 -35.64 3.58
C PRO A 54 -14.28 -35.99 3.87
N ASP A 55 -13.60 -35.14 4.65
CA ASP A 55 -12.19 -35.26 5.03
C ASP A 55 -11.19 -35.31 3.85
N GLU A 56 -11.59 -34.91 2.64
CA GLU A 56 -10.72 -34.90 1.44
C GLU A 56 -10.74 -33.53 0.76
N CYS A 57 -9.57 -32.89 0.75
CA CYS A 57 -9.33 -31.63 0.09
C CYS A 57 -8.46 -31.82 -1.14
N GLY A 58 -8.46 -30.82 -2.02
CA GLY A 58 -7.65 -30.89 -3.23
C GLY A 58 -7.09 -29.57 -3.70
N VAL A 59 -6.05 -29.71 -4.50
CA VAL A 59 -5.39 -28.64 -5.24
C VAL A 59 -5.49 -28.98 -6.72
N VAL A 60 -6.09 -28.11 -7.51
CA VAL A 60 -6.14 -28.24 -8.97
C VAL A 60 -5.12 -27.27 -9.57
N LEU A 61 -4.02 -27.81 -10.08
CA LEU A 61 -2.96 -27.07 -10.76
C LEU A 61 -3.22 -27.01 -12.26
N GLU A 62 -3.11 -25.83 -12.83
CA GLU A 62 -3.04 -25.62 -14.27
C GLU A 62 -1.72 -24.89 -14.57
N SER A 63 -0.75 -25.63 -15.10
CA SER A 63 0.59 -25.10 -15.36
C SER A 63 0.59 -24.06 -16.47
N GLY A 64 1.34 -22.99 -16.29
CA GLY A 64 1.46 -21.91 -17.26
C GLY A 64 2.18 -22.36 -18.52
N ARG A 65 1.83 -21.76 -19.66
CA ARG A 65 2.54 -22.00 -20.93
C ARG A 65 3.28 -20.75 -21.39
N LEU A 66 4.51 -20.94 -21.88
CA LEU A 66 5.23 -19.90 -22.62
C LEU A 66 4.40 -19.49 -23.85
N GLY A 67 4.03 -18.21 -23.92
CA GLY A 67 3.14 -17.66 -24.95
C GLY A 67 1.68 -17.52 -24.55
N GLY A 68 1.32 -17.92 -23.31
CA GLY A 68 0.02 -17.69 -22.70
C GLY A 68 -0.92 -18.90 -22.69
N GLY A 69 -1.86 -18.87 -21.76
CA GLY A 69 -2.74 -20.00 -21.46
C GLY A 69 -2.15 -20.97 -20.45
N PHE A 70 -2.90 -22.03 -20.15
CA PHE A 70 -2.53 -23.04 -19.16
C PHE A 70 -2.71 -24.45 -19.72
N ASP A 71 -1.96 -25.40 -19.15
CA ASP A 71 -2.13 -26.82 -19.39
C ASP A 71 -3.45 -27.36 -18.81
N PRO A 72 -3.93 -28.53 -19.30
CA PRO A 72 -5.09 -29.16 -18.70
C PRO A 72 -4.89 -29.37 -17.19
N PRO A 73 -5.95 -29.21 -16.38
CA PRO A 73 -5.85 -29.27 -14.94
C PRO A 73 -5.36 -30.63 -14.45
N THR A 74 -4.42 -30.61 -13.50
CA THR A 74 -3.97 -31.77 -12.73
C THR A 74 -4.45 -31.60 -11.30
N ALA A 75 -5.15 -32.60 -10.78
CA ALA A 75 -5.68 -32.58 -9.42
C ALA A 75 -4.78 -33.39 -8.48
N TYR A 76 -4.50 -32.81 -7.32
CA TYR A 76 -3.82 -33.42 -6.18
C TYR A 76 -4.79 -33.44 -5.02
N PHE A 77 -4.83 -34.55 -4.28
CA PHE A 77 -5.77 -34.73 -3.17
C PHE A 77 -5.01 -35.08 -1.91
N TYR A 78 -5.49 -34.57 -0.78
CA TYR A 78 -4.93 -34.85 0.53
C TYR A 78 -6.05 -34.97 1.57
N THR A 79 -5.79 -35.77 2.60
CA THR A 79 -6.70 -35.87 3.75
C THR A 79 -6.62 -34.60 4.57
N ASP A 80 -7.76 -34.00 4.86
CA ASP A 80 -7.83 -32.82 5.73
C ASP A 80 -7.39 -33.19 7.17
N PRO A 81 -6.81 -32.27 7.97
CA PRO A 81 -6.48 -32.57 9.35
C PRO A 81 -7.70 -33.13 10.10
N PRO A 82 -7.53 -34.19 10.91
CA PRO A 82 -8.67 -34.90 11.50
C PRO A 82 -9.52 -33.99 12.39
N GLY A 83 -10.80 -33.81 12.03
CA GLY A 83 -11.74 -32.93 12.75
C GLY A 83 -12.78 -32.22 11.89
N ALA A 84 -12.62 -32.23 10.57
CA ALA A 84 -13.53 -31.69 9.54
C ALA A 84 -14.84 -32.49 9.42
N GLY A 85 -15.60 -32.58 10.50
CA GLY A 85 -16.86 -33.31 10.56
C GLY A 85 -17.99 -32.69 9.73
N THR A 86 -17.73 -31.66 8.91
CA THR A 86 -18.73 -31.05 8.03
C THR A 86 -18.28 -31.02 6.56
N PRO A 87 -19.21 -31.08 5.60
CA PRO A 87 -18.89 -31.24 4.16
C PRO A 87 -18.29 -30.01 3.46
N ASP A 88 -17.73 -29.04 4.18
CA ASP A 88 -17.27 -27.74 3.65
C ASP A 88 -16.06 -27.19 4.45
N ASP A 89 -15.11 -28.03 4.85
CA ASP A 89 -14.04 -27.68 5.81
C ASP A 89 -12.63 -27.60 5.19
N CYS A 90 -12.51 -27.51 3.87
CA CYS A 90 -11.21 -27.34 3.20
C CYS A 90 -10.70 -25.88 3.22
N PRO A 91 -9.36 -25.67 3.22
CA PRO A 91 -8.78 -24.35 3.03
C PRO A 91 -9.26 -23.71 1.72
N ASP A 92 -9.55 -22.41 1.74
CA ASP A 92 -10.17 -21.68 0.63
C ASP A 92 -9.53 -20.31 0.33
N VAL A 93 -8.47 -19.97 1.06
CA VAL A 93 -7.62 -18.79 0.84
C VAL A 93 -6.17 -19.20 0.96
N GLY A 94 -5.28 -18.55 0.20
CA GLY A 94 -3.87 -18.87 0.25
C GLY A 94 -2.97 -17.98 -0.59
N THR A 95 -1.67 -18.20 -0.42
CA THR A 95 -0.59 -17.58 -1.17
C THR A 95 0.47 -18.62 -1.51
N VAL A 96 1.32 -18.31 -2.47
CA VAL A 96 2.52 -19.10 -2.78
C VAL A 96 3.77 -18.39 -2.28
N LEU A 97 4.72 -19.17 -1.75
CA LEU A 97 6.01 -18.68 -1.32
C LEU A 97 7.00 -19.85 -1.21
N ASP A 98 8.24 -19.68 -1.68
CA ASP A 98 9.37 -20.52 -1.27
C ASP A 98 9.71 -20.17 0.17
N LEU A 99 9.18 -20.95 1.12
CA LEU A 99 9.21 -20.63 2.54
C LEU A 99 10.59 -20.96 3.12
N ALA A 100 11.18 -22.08 2.73
CA ALA A 100 12.49 -22.54 3.20
C ALA A 100 13.68 -21.92 2.42
N GLY A 101 13.42 -21.17 1.35
CA GLY A 101 14.46 -20.57 0.50
C GLY A 101 15.26 -21.62 -0.28
N ASP A 102 14.67 -22.79 -0.54
CA ASP A 102 15.34 -23.91 -1.20
C ASP A 102 15.11 -23.97 -2.71
N GLY A 103 14.32 -23.03 -3.24
CA GLY A 103 13.93 -22.94 -4.65
C GLY A 103 12.65 -23.69 -5.00
N SER A 104 12.08 -24.45 -4.07
CA SER A 104 10.76 -25.06 -4.19
C SER A 104 9.72 -24.08 -3.67
N VAL A 105 8.60 -23.93 -4.39
CA VAL A 105 7.53 -23.03 -3.96
C VAL A 105 6.48 -23.81 -3.19
N ASP A 106 6.17 -23.32 -2.00
CA ASP A 106 5.17 -23.88 -1.11
C ASP A 106 3.83 -23.17 -1.29
N LEU A 107 2.75 -23.90 -1.01
CA LEU A 107 1.41 -23.33 -0.96
C LEU A 107 0.98 -23.16 0.50
N LEU A 108 0.78 -21.91 0.93
CA LEU A 108 0.30 -21.58 2.26
C LEU A 108 -1.20 -21.30 2.20
N VAL A 109 -2.00 -22.08 2.93
CA VAL A 109 -3.46 -22.05 2.84
C VAL A 109 -4.14 -21.95 4.20
N GLY A 110 -5.28 -21.28 4.26
CA GLY A 110 -6.08 -21.13 5.48
C GLY A 110 -7.58 -21.18 5.18
N TRP A 111 -8.38 -21.00 6.23
CA TRP A 111 -9.84 -21.15 6.18
C TRP A 111 -10.55 -19.83 6.43
N SER A 112 -11.05 -19.20 5.39
CA SER A 112 -11.71 -17.89 5.46
C SER A 112 -12.96 -17.87 6.36
N ARG A 113 -13.59 -19.04 6.54
CA ARG A 113 -14.76 -19.25 7.41
C ARG A 113 -14.41 -19.75 8.81
N GLY A 114 -13.17 -20.15 9.04
CA GLY A 114 -12.69 -20.65 10.32
C GLY A 114 -12.06 -22.01 10.15
N ARG A 115 -10.93 -22.24 10.85
CA ARG A 115 -10.30 -23.56 10.88
C ARG A 115 -11.26 -24.65 11.39
N PRO A 116 -11.09 -25.92 10.96
CA PRO A 116 -11.89 -27.04 11.43
C PRO A 116 -11.82 -27.22 12.95
N ALA A 117 -12.90 -27.73 13.53
CA ALA A 117 -12.97 -28.00 14.96
C ALA A 117 -11.94 -29.06 15.37
N GLY A 118 -11.04 -28.72 16.29
CA GLY A 118 -9.97 -29.61 16.75
C GLY A 118 -8.63 -29.40 16.04
N SER A 119 -8.55 -28.52 15.04
CA SER A 119 -7.27 -28.07 14.51
C SER A 119 -6.56 -27.13 15.50
N ASP A 120 -5.27 -27.38 15.72
CA ASP A 120 -4.36 -26.52 16.47
C ASP A 120 -3.61 -25.52 15.57
N VAL A 121 -3.84 -25.57 14.26
CA VAL A 121 -3.20 -24.70 13.25
C VAL A 121 -4.25 -23.89 12.49
N ASP A 122 -3.88 -22.68 12.11
CA ASP A 122 -4.72 -21.73 11.35
C ASP A 122 -4.25 -21.59 9.90
N LEU A 123 -2.97 -21.88 9.65
CA LEU A 123 -2.31 -21.82 8.34
C LEU A 123 -1.61 -23.15 8.09
N LEU A 124 -1.88 -23.79 6.95
CA LEU A 124 -1.22 -25.01 6.51
C LEU A 124 -0.19 -24.69 5.43
N VAL A 125 0.94 -25.40 5.46
CA VAL A 125 1.90 -25.45 4.36
C VAL A 125 1.72 -26.74 3.60
N LEU A 126 1.49 -26.61 2.29
CA LEU A 126 1.49 -27.74 1.38
C LEU A 126 2.78 -27.74 0.55
N GLU A 127 3.59 -28.76 0.76
CA GLU A 127 4.73 -29.07 -0.09
C GLU A 127 4.31 -30.13 -1.10
N ASN A 128 4.60 -29.90 -2.39
CA ASN A 128 4.14 -30.80 -3.46
C ASN A 128 2.63 -31.10 -3.37
N PHE A 129 1.85 -30.09 -2.99
CA PHE A 129 0.40 -30.15 -2.84
C PHE A 129 -0.11 -31.14 -1.77
N SER A 130 0.74 -31.50 -0.80
CA SER A 130 0.39 -32.32 0.35
C SER A 130 0.76 -31.60 1.66
N PRO A 131 -0.03 -31.72 2.74
CA PRO A 131 0.30 -31.08 4.02
C PRO A 131 1.67 -31.52 4.55
N ALA A 132 2.52 -30.54 4.84
CA ALA A 132 3.87 -30.75 5.35
C ALA A 132 4.09 -30.10 6.72
N ASP A 133 3.51 -28.92 6.94
CA ASP A 133 3.61 -28.18 8.20
C ASP A 133 2.36 -27.33 8.47
N GLY A 134 2.28 -26.72 9.64
CA GLY A 134 1.22 -25.77 9.98
C GLY A 134 1.57 -24.82 11.13
N PHE A 135 0.96 -23.64 11.10
CA PHE A 135 1.27 -22.54 12.01
C PHE A 135 0.01 -21.96 12.67
N VAL A 136 0.22 -21.38 13.85
CA VAL A 136 -0.80 -20.57 14.53
C VAL A 136 -0.82 -19.18 13.90
N ALA A 137 -1.96 -18.79 13.37
CA ALA A 137 -2.15 -17.59 12.57
C ALA A 137 -3.52 -16.93 12.87
N LEU A 138 -4.10 -16.15 11.94
CA LEU A 138 -5.47 -15.68 12.13
C LEU A 138 -6.45 -16.82 11.88
N PRO A 139 -7.44 -17.07 12.76
CA PRO A 139 -8.36 -18.20 12.58
C PRO A 139 -9.26 -18.12 11.35
N ARG A 140 -9.54 -16.91 10.84
CA ARG A 140 -10.44 -16.65 9.70
C ARG A 140 -9.82 -15.63 8.74
N PRO A 141 -8.69 -15.93 8.08
CA PRO A 141 -8.03 -14.97 7.22
C PRO A 141 -8.91 -14.69 5.99
N GLU A 142 -9.11 -13.42 5.65
CA GLU A 142 -9.76 -13.03 4.38
C GLU A 142 -8.72 -12.86 3.28
N TYR A 143 -7.46 -12.66 3.67
CA TYR A 143 -6.34 -12.46 2.78
C TYR A 143 -5.07 -12.99 3.44
N ILE A 144 -4.25 -13.66 2.65
CA ILE A 144 -2.89 -14.09 2.99
C ILE A 144 -1.97 -13.58 1.89
N GLY A 145 -0.84 -12.99 2.26
CA GLY A 145 0.17 -12.56 1.29
C GLY A 145 1.56 -12.57 1.89
N SER A 146 2.54 -12.16 1.09
CA SER A 146 3.93 -12.13 1.52
C SER A 146 4.66 -10.83 1.17
N ALA A 147 5.58 -10.43 2.04
CA ALA A 147 6.47 -9.28 1.88
C ALA A 147 7.65 -9.40 2.87
N ASN A 148 8.72 -8.65 2.71
CA ASN A 148 9.81 -8.61 3.69
C ASN A 148 9.48 -7.56 4.77
N PHE A 149 9.25 -7.95 6.02
CA PHE A 149 8.88 -7.09 7.15
C PHE A 149 10.01 -6.88 8.18
N ASN A 150 11.12 -7.62 8.09
CA ASN A 150 12.24 -7.53 9.04
C ASN A 150 13.57 -7.08 8.41
N GLY A 151 13.61 -6.91 7.08
CA GLY A 151 14.78 -6.46 6.32
C GLY A 151 15.78 -7.56 5.98
N ASP A 152 15.48 -8.84 6.20
CA ASP A 152 16.41 -9.95 6.00
C ASP A 152 16.45 -10.52 4.56
N LEU A 153 15.61 -9.98 3.66
CA LEU A 153 15.40 -10.38 2.27
C LEU A 153 14.58 -11.67 2.07
N ASN A 154 14.30 -12.41 3.14
CA ASN A 154 13.29 -13.46 3.11
C ASN A 154 11.91 -12.79 3.05
N ARG A 155 10.99 -13.48 2.39
CA ARG A 155 9.59 -13.05 2.38
C ARG A 155 8.93 -13.64 3.62
N ASP A 156 8.31 -12.77 4.39
CA ASP A 156 7.45 -13.08 5.52
C ASP A 156 6.00 -13.19 5.06
N ILE A 157 5.12 -13.61 5.96
CA ILE A 157 3.67 -13.70 5.72
C ILE A 157 2.95 -12.56 6.42
N TYR A 158 1.87 -12.08 5.80
CA TYR A 158 0.88 -11.24 6.46
C TYR A 158 -0.53 -11.68 6.13
N GLU A 159 -1.41 -11.47 7.08
CA GLU A 159 -2.82 -11.81 6.98
C GLU A 159 -3.67 -10.63 7.42
N TRP A 160 -4.87 -10.54 6.86
CA TRP A 160 -5.90 -9.71 7.47
C TRP A 160 -7.29 -10.34 7.36
N SER A 161 -8.14 -9.97 8.30
CA SER A 161 -9.49 -10.51 8.46
C SER A 161 -10.40 -9.43 9.03
N ASN A 162 -11.53 -9.15 8.37
CA ASN A 162 -12.58 -8.34 8.97
C ASN A 162 -13.37 -9.13 10.00
N ALA A 163 -13.53 -10.46 9.80
CA ALA A 163 -14.18 -11.34 10.76
C ALA A 163 -13.45 -11.41 12.11
N ASP A 164 -12.12 -11.48 12.10
CA ASP A 164 -11.27 -11.43 13.30
C ASP A 164 -10.88 -10.00 13.69
N ARG A 165 -11.20 -9.03 12.83
CA ARG A 165 -10.89 -7.60 12.98
C ARG A 165 -9.39 -7.35 13.21
N MET A 166 -8.55 -7.99 12.42
CA MET A 166 -7.11 -8.04 12.65
C MET A 166 -6.33 -7.99 11.33
N PHE A 167 -5.27 -7.18 11.31
CA PHE A 167 -4.11 -7.35 10.42
C PHE A 167 -2.95 -7.87 11.29
N ALA A 168 -2.22 -8.87 10.80
CA ALA A 168 -1.07 -9.45 11.49
C ALA A 168 0.04 -9.85 10.51
N THR A 169 1.27 -9.86 10.99
CA THR A 169 2.45 -10.37 10.28
C THR A 169 3.03 -11.59 10.98
N TYR A 170 3.73 -12.43 10.22
CA TYR A 170 4.41 -13.63 10.67
C TYR A 170 5.78 -13.68 9.99
N LEU A 171 6.84 -13.53 10.77
CA LEU A 171 8.22 -13.49 10.30
C LEU A 171 8.70 -14.90 9.97
N ASN A 172 9.27 -15.04 8.78
CA ASN A 172 9.83 -16.28 8.28
C ASN A 172 11.32 -16.33 8.59
N ASP A 173 11.78 -17.45 9.15
CA ASP A 173 13.20 -17.70 9.30
C ASP A 173 13.79 -18.42 8.07
N PRO A 174 15.13 -18.52 7.95
CA PRO A 174 15.76 -19.13 6.78
C PRO A 174 15.51 -20.63 6.59
N VAL A 175 14.78 -21.30 7.49
CA VAL A 175 14.41 -22.72 7.36
C VAL A 175 12.91 -22.92 7.24
N GLY A 176 12.15 -21.84 7.04
CA GLY A 176 10.73 -21.86 6.75
C GLY A 176 9.80 -21.86 7.97
N HIS A 177 10.31 -21.58 9.17
CA HIS A 177 9.47 -21.53 10.37
C HIS A 177 8.91 -20.12 10.61
N LEU A 178 7.59 -20.01 10.73
CA LEU A 178 6.89 -18.76 10.95
C LEU A 178 6.72 -18.42 12.43
N THR A 179 7.04 -17.18 12.79
CA THR A 179 6.84 -16.63 14.14
C THR A 179 6.00 -15.36 14.10
N ALA A 180 5.18 -15.11 15.11
CA ALA A 180 4.35 -13.90 15.14
C ALA A 180 5.20 -12.62 15.07
N GLY A 181 4.94 -11.79 14.07
CA GLY A 181 5.60 -10.52 13.85
C GLY A 181 5.04 -9.38 14.71
N PRO A 182 5.79 -8.26 14.79
CA PRO A 182 5.43 -7.11 15.63
C PRO A 182 4.26 -6.29 15.06
N MET A 183 3.99 -6.36 13.76
CA MET A 183 2.94 -5.59 13.14
C MET A 183 1.59 -6.24 13.39
N ARG A 184 0.79 -5.62 14.26
CA ARG A 184 -0.60 -5.98 14.54
C ARG A 184 -1.47 -4.73 14.57
N PHE A 185 -2.62 -4.79 13.91
CA PHE A 185 -3.58 -3.70 13.93
C PHE A 185 -5.01 -4.23 13.99
N CYS A 186 -5.78 -3.75 14.97
CA CYS A 186 -7.12 -4.22 15.24
C CYS A 186 -8.19 -3.25 14.72
N GLY A 187 -9.02 -3.71 13.79
CA GLY A 187 -10.09 -2.95 13.17
C GLY A 187 -10.83 -3.77 12.13
N SER A 188 -11.96 -3.27 11.64
CA SER A 188 -12.70 -3.85 10.51
C SER A 188 -12.61 -2.95 9.28
N GLY A 189 -13.21 -3.35 8.16
CA GLY A 189 -13.15 -2.59 6.91
C GLY A 189 -11.71 -2.35 6.47
N LEU A 190 -10.82 -3.30 6.73
CA LEU A 190 -9.39 -3.14 6.51
C LEU A 190 -9.10 -3.12 5.02
N ALA A 191 -8.29 -2.15 4.59
CA ALA A 191 -7.61 -2.20 3.31
C ALA A 191 -6.14 -1.83 3.53
N VAL A 192 -5.25 -2.66 2.98
CA VAL A 192 -3.82 -2.62 3.28
C VAL A 192 -3.03 -2.34 2.00
N LYS A 193 -2.11 -1.38 2.06
CA LYS A 193 -1.09 -1.15 1.04
C LYS A 193 0.28 -1.22 1.68
N LEU A 194 1.16 -2.07 1.15
CA LEU A 194 2.53 -2.20 1.65
C LEU A 194 3.46 -1.19 0.97
N ALA A 195 4.37 -0.61 1.75
CA ALA A 195 5.46 0.24 1.27
C ALA A 195 6.51 0.41 2.37
N ASP A 196 7.79 0.47 2.02
CA ASP A 196 8.86 0.86 2.94
C ASP A 196 8.86 2.40 3.08
N VAL A 197 8.15 2.93 4.07
CA VAL A 197 7.95 4.39 4.21
C VAL A 197 9.04 5.07 5.03
N ASN A 198 9.80 4.30 5.80
CA ASN A 198 10.93 4.78 6.59
C ASN A 198 12.30 4.41 5.98
N ARG A 199 12.30 3.82 4.79
CA ARG A 199 13.48 3.49 3.97
C ARG A 199 14.48 2.60 4.71
N ASN A 200 13.98 1.68 5.55
CA ASN A 200 14.82 0.74 6.29
C ASN A 200 14.99 -0.61 5.58
N GLY A 201 14.37 -0.81 4.41
CA GLY A 201 14.40 -2.05 3.65
C GLY A 201 13.34 -3.07 4.07
N ALA A 202 12.59 -2.80 5.14
CA ALA A 202 11.44 -3.57 5.56
C ALA A 202 10.15 -2.89 5.08
N SER A 203 9.15 -3.70 4.76
CA SER A 203 7.84 -3.23 4.36
C SER A 203 7.10 -2.69 5.58
N ASP A 204 6.51 -1.51 5.46
CA ASP A 204 5.50 -1.01 6.38
C ASP A 204 4.11 -1.17 5.74
N ALA A 205 3.05 -0.91 6.51
CA ALA A 205 1.67 -1.03 6.03
C ALA A 205 0.91 0.29 6.20
N VAL A 206 0.33 0.79 5.12
CA VAL A 206 -0.70 1.84 5.17
C VAL A 206 -2.06 1.17 5.20
N ILE A 207 -2.78 1.35 6.31
CA ILE A 207 -4.04 0.66 6.59
C ILE A 207 -5.16 1.69 6.70
N THR A 208 -6.19 1.56 5.86
CA THR A 208 -7.48 2.20 6.11
C THR A 208 -8.34 1.28 6.94
N TYR A 209 -9.10 1.82 7.88
CA TYR A 209 -9.92 1.02 8.79
C TYR A 209 -11.22 1.71 9.19
N GLU A 210 -12.20 0.88 9.56
CA GLU A 210 -13.48 1.21 10.17
C GLU A 210 -13.60 0.47 11.50
N GLN A 211 -14.30 1.06 12.47
CA GLN A 211 -14.52 0.47 13.80
C GLN A 211 -13.23 -0.11 14.45
N GLY A 212 -12.27 0.76 14.78
CA GLY A 212 -11.08 0.39 15.56
C GLY A 212 -11.46 -0.31 16.86
N CYS A 213 -10.69 -1.31 17.29
CA CYS A 213 -11.09 -2.13 18.43
C CYS A 213 -11.10 -1.37 19.76
N ASP A 214 -10.19 -0.41 19.93
CA ASP A 214 -10.01 0.29 21.20
C ASP A 214 -11.00 1.44 21.40
N ASP A 215 -11.44 2.08 20.31
CA ASP A 215 -12.17 3.34 20.38
C ASP A 215 -13.31 3.47 19.36
N ALA A 216 -13.60 2.40 18.62
CA ALA A 216 -14.56 2.38 17.53
C ALA A 216 -14.32 3.47 16.47
N SER A 217 -13.09 4.02 16.34
CA SER A 217 -12.79 5.05 15.35
C SER A 217 -12.67 4.49 13.93
N SER A 218 -12.62 5.37 12.96
CA SER A 218 -12.27 5.05 11.57
C SER A 218 -11.17 6.00 11.11
N GLY A 219 -10.35 5.59 10.16
CA GLY A 219 -9.22 6.42 9.76
C GLY A 219 -8.22 5.76 8.85
N VAL A 220 -7.03 6.35 8.83
CA VAL A 220 -5.86 5.85 8.10
C VAL A 220 -4.67 5.88 9.05
N VAL A 221 -3.97 4.75 9.14
CA VAL A 221 -2.71 4.62 9.88
C VAL A 221 -1.60 4.16 8.96
N VAL A 222 -0.36 4.52 9.33
CA VAL A 222 0.83 3.79 8.94
C VAL A 222 1.25 2.92 10.11
N LEU A 223 1.35 1.62 9.90
CA LEU A 223 1.93 0.66 10.82
C LEU A 223 3.33 0.36 10.34
N LEU A 224 4.34 0.78 11.10
CA LEU A 224 5.73 0.51 10.78
C LEU A 224 6.06 -0.96 11.07
N SER A 225 7.06 -1.49 10.37
CA SER A 225 7.67 -2.81 10.58
C SER A 225 8.06 -3.10 12.04
N SER A 226 8.29 -2.07 12.85
CA SER A 226 8.53 -2.20 14.30
C SER A 226 7.28 -2.45 15.15
N GLY A 227 6.08 -2.41 14.56
CA GLY A 227 4.78 -2.41 15.26
C GLY A 227 4.31 -1.02 15.70
N THR A 228 5.07 0.04 15.42
CA THR A 228 4.69 1.42 15.77
C THR A 228 3.54 1.91 14.88
N VAL A 229 2.48 2.45 15.49
CA VAL A 229 1.32 3.01 14.78
C VAL A 229 1.43 4.53 14.68
N VAL A 230 1.36 5.06 13.47
CA VAL A 230 1.29 6.48 13.16
C VAL A 230 -0.09 6.80 12.58
N HIS A 231 -0.87 7.62 13.28
CA HIS A 231 -2.20 8.03 12.82
C HIS A 231 -2.10 9.21 11.85
N LEU A 232 -2.65 9.03 10.64
CA LEU A 232 -2.73 10.08 9.62
C LEU A 232 -4.10 10.76 9.63
N GLU A 233 -5.16 9.96 9.68
CA GLU A 233 -6.54 10.42 9.73
C GLU A 233 -7.29 9.67 10.83
N ARG A 234 -8.19 10.37 11.52
CA ARG A 234 -9.04 9.77 12.57
C ARG A 234 -10.38 10.46 12.64
N SER A 235 -11.44 9.67 12.66
CA SER A 235 -12.81 10.08 12.90
C SER A 235 -13.42 9.21 13.99
N ALA A 236 -13.95 9.86 15.03
CA ALA A 236 -14.46 9.20 16.23
C ALA A 236 -15.76 8.40 16.01
N THR A 237 -16.41 8.52 14.85
CA THR A 237 -17.71 7.86 14.61
C THR A 237 -17.58 6.42 14.11
N GLY A 238 -16.39 6.00 13.66
CA GLY A 238 -16.16 4.64 13.16
C GLY A 238 -16.74 4.30 11.79
N THR A 239 -17.43 5.25 11.16
CA THR A 239 -18.18 5.05 9.90
C THR A 239 -17.61 5.85 8.73
N THR A 240 -16.54 6.62 8.96
CA THR A 240 -15.93 7.43 7.91
C THR A 240 -15.02 6.55 7.06
N ARG A 241 -15.34 6.42 5.77
CA ARG A 241 -14.55 5.61 4.84
C ARG A 241 -13.48 6.44 4.15
N TRP A 242 -12.31 5.85 4.01
CA TRP A 242 -11.13 6.48 3.42
C TRP A 242 -10.54 5.60 2.33
N THR A 243 -9.88 6.23 1.36
CA THR A 243 -8.87 5.58 0.52
C THR A 243 -7.50 6.17 0.83
N ALA A 244 -6.44 5.38 0.69
CA ALA A 244 -5.07 5.85 0.85
C ALA A 244 -4.19 5.38 -0.32
N SER A 245 -3.23 6.21 -0.71
CA SER A 245 -2.21 5.88 -1.71
C SER A 245 -0.84 6.38 -1.25
N VAL A 246 0.15 5.50 -1.37
CA VAL A 246 1.57 5.84 -1.19
C VAL A 246 2.16 6.31 -2.52
N GLY A 247 2.90 7.42 -2.51
CA GLY A 247 3.60 8.05 -3.63
C GLY A 247 4.62 9.08 -3.13
N ASP A 248 5.39 9.70 -4.01
CA ASP A 248 6.26 10.84 -3.68
C ASP A 248 5.55 12.11 -4.18
N ASP A 249 4.86 12.82 -3.27
CA ASP A 249 3.99 13.94 -3.61
C ASP A 249 4.79 15.26 -3.70
N ASN A 250 5.97 15.33 -3.06
CA ASN A 250 6.79 16.55 -3.01
C ASN A 250 8.11 16.47 -3.81
N GLY A 251 8.47 15.29 -4.33
CA GLY A 251 9.67 15.06 -5.13
C GLY A 251 10.97 14.91 -4.33
N ASP A 252 10.90 14.69 -3.01
CA ASP A 252 12.09 14.47 -2.17
C ASP A 252 12.56 12.99 -2.15
N GLY A 253 11.80 12.13 -2.83
CA GLY A 253 12.02 10.70 -2.96
C GLY A 253 11.45 9.88 -1.80
N SER A 254 11.16 10.49 -0.66
CA SER A 254 10.60 9.80 0.50
C SER A 254 9.13 9.47 0.24
N PRO A 255 8.64 8.31 0.69
CA PRO A 255 7.23 7.99 0.51
C PRO A 255 6.32 8.89 1.35
N ASP A 256 5.38 9.52 0.67
CA ASP A 256 4.26 10.27 1.19
C ASP A 256 2.97 9.42 1.15
N VAL A 257 1.96 9.86 1.91
CA VAL A 257 0.64 9.23 1.90
C VAL A 257 -0.43 10.26 1.56
N THR A 258 -1.10 10.07 0.44
CA THR A 258 -2.34 10.79 0.13
C THR A 258 -3.53 10.02 0.69
N THR A 259 -4.40 10.69 1.46
CA THR A 259 -5.67 10.15 1.94
C THR A 259 -6.85 10.88 1.31
N ARG A 260 -7.96 10.18 1.11
CA ARG A 260 -9.21 10.77 0.62
C ARG A 260 -10.42 10.27 1.39
N ASN A 261 -11.22 11.18 1.91
CA ASN A 261 -12.51 10.88 2.50
C ASN A 261 -13.50 10.54 1.38
N ILE A 262 -14.08 9.34 1.40
CA ILE A 262 -14.96 8.89 0.32
C ILE A 262 -16.27 9.69 0.28
N ALA A 263 -16.78 10.11 1.44
CA ALA A 263 -18.07 10.81 1.52
C ALA A 263 -17.96 12.28 1.12
N THR A 264 -16.93 12.99 1.59
CA THR A 264 -16.77 14.42 1.33
C THR A 264 -15.91 14.71 0.10
N GLY A 265 -15.12 13.75 -0.35
CA GLY A 265 -14.12 13.94 -1.41
C GLY A 265 -12.87 14.70 -0.96
N ALA A 266 -12.79 15.12 0.32
CA ALA A 266 -11.64 15.84 0.86
C ALA A 266 -10.36 15.00 0.76
N VAL A 267 -9.31 15.59 0.21
CA VAL A 267 -7.99 14.97 0.04
C VAL A 267 -7.00 15.62 1.02
N ALA A 268 -6.09 14.83 1.57
CA ALA A 268 -4.98 15.32 2.37
C ALA A 268 -3.68 14.66 1.92
N HIS A 269 -2.61 15.44 1.85
CA HIS A 269 -1.26 14.97 1.56
C HIS A 269 -0.46 14.94 2.87
N HIS A 270 -0.02 13.75 3.27
CA HIS A 270 0.82 13.52 4.44
C HIS A 270 2.25 13.31 3.97
N ILE A 271 3.07 14.34 4.14
CA ILE A 271 4.45 14.36 3.67
C ILE A 271 5.34 13.66 4.69
N GLY A 272 5.96 12.56 4.24
CA GLY A 272 6.86 11.70 4.99
C GLY A 272 8.26 12.30 5.09
N ASP A 273 8.93 12.09 6.23
CA ASP A 273 10.33 12.52 6.43
C ASP A 273 11.35 11.43 6.05
N GLY A 274 10.88 10.32 5.48
CA GLY A 274 11.69 9.15 5.17
C GLY A 274 12.19 8.38 6.39
N ARG A 275 11.67 8.66 7.60
CA ARG A 275 11.98 7.96 8.86
C ARG A 275 10.72 7.43 9.54
N GLY A 276 9.60 7.41 8.83
CA GLY A 276 8.30 6.96 9.31
C GLY A 276 7.48 8.03 10.04
N ALA A 277 7.94 9.29 10.05
CA ALA A 277 7.13 10.40 10.55
C ALA A 277 6.46 11.14 9.40
N PHE A 278 5.24 11.61 9.62
CA PHE A 278 4.43 12.28 8.62
C PHE A 278 3.90 13.61 9.15
N GLY A 279 3.75 14.58 8.25
CA GLY A 279 3.05 15.82 8.56
C GLY A 279 2.17 16.26 7.41
N LYS A 280 1.02 16.84 7.74
CA LYS A 280 0.02 17.26 6.75
C LYS A 280 0.47 18.51 6.01
N ALA A 281 0.50 18.45 4.69
CA ALA A 281 0.70 19.62 3.84
C ALA A 281 -0.49 20.59 3.98
N PRO A 282 -0.28 21.91 3.80
CA PRO A 282 -1.39 22.84 3.66
C PRO A 282 -2.09 22.58 2.31
N ILE A 283 -3.33 23.04 2.18
CA ILE A 283 -4.07 23.03 0.90
C ILE A 283 -4.39 24.48 0.56
N ALA A 284 -3.77 24.97 -0.51
CA ALA A 284 -3.98 26.30 -1.07
C ALA A 284 -4.96 26.20 -2.24
N ASN A 285 -6.04 26.99 -2.21
CA ASN A 285 -7.07 27.01 -3.24
C ASN A 285 -7.02 28.33 -4.02
N ASP A 286 -7.26 28.25 -5.33
CA ASP A 286 -7.25 29.43 -6.20
C ASP A 286 -8.28 30.48 -5.75
N ASP A 287 -7.86 31.74 -5.83
CA ASP A 287 -8.63 32.92 -5.44
C ASP A 287 -9.02 33.78 -6.64
N THR A 288 -10.05 34.59 -6.43
CA THR A 288 -10.40 35.68 -7.34
C THR A 288 -10.61 36.98 -6.58
N ALA A 289 -10.22 38.09 -7.20
CA ALA A 289 -10.43 39.43 -6.68
C ALA A 289 -10.79 40.41 -7.80
N SER A 290 -11.43 41.52 -7.44
CA SER A 290 -11.76 42.60 -8.38
C SER A 290 -11.40 43.97 -7.82
N THR A 291 -10.97 44.88 -8.69
CA THR A 291 -10.65 46.27 -8.37
C THR A 291 -11.23 47.22 -9.42
N THR A 292 -11.37 48.50 -9.10
CA THR A 292 -11.77 49.56 -10.05
C THR A 292 -10.57 50.47 -10.36
N GLY A 293 -9.60 49.95 -11.12
CA GLY A 293 -8.49 50.69 -11.73
C GLY A 293 -7.33 51.12 -10.82
N THR A 294 -7.60 51.77 -9.67
CA THR A 294 -6.53 52.38 -8.84
C THR A 294 -6.63 52.03 -7.35
N LYS A 295 -7.71 51.37 -6.94
CA LYS A 295 -7.94 51.06 -5.52
C LYS A 295 -7.13 49.82 -5.11
N LYS A 296 -6.39 49.92 -4.00
CA LYS A 296 -5.79 48.75 -3.36
C LYS A 296 -6.86 47.77 -2.92
N VAL A 297 -6.55 46.48 -3.01
CA VAL A 297 -7.45 45.39 -2.63
C VAL A 297 -6.80 44.54 -1.56
N ASP A 298 -7.51 44.37 -0.44
CA ASP A 298 -7.15 43.41 0.60
C ASP A 298 -7.79 42.06 0.24
N ILE A 299 -6.94 41.06 0.00
CA ILE A 299 -7.34 39.72 -0.44
C ILE A 299 -7.07 38.74 0.71
N GLN A 300 -8.13 38.13 1.22
CA GLN A 300 -8.07 37.10 2.26
C GLN A 300 -7.82 35.74 1.61
N VAL A 301 -6.60 35.51 1.12
CA VAL A 301 -6.23 34.27 0.39
C VAL A 301 -6.49 33.00 1.20
N LEU A 302 -6.38 33.07 2.54
CA LEU A 302 -6.65 31.92 3.41
C LEU A 302 -8.14 31.58 3.58
N ALA A 303 -9.06 32.32 2.99
CA ALA A 303 -10.49 32.19 3.27
C ALA A 303 -11.07 30.84 2.80
N ASN A 304 -10.51 30.27 1.73
CA ASN A 304 -10.87 28.96 1.17
C ASN A 304 -9.75 27.92 1.33
N ASP A 305 -8.66 28.23 2.03
CA ASP A 305 -7.54 27.33 2.24
C ASP A 305 -7.73 26.43 3.46
N ILE A 306 -7.02 25.28 3.46
CA ILE A 306 -6.90 24.41 4.63
C ILE A 306 -5.45 24.47 5.11
N ALA A 307 -5.19 25.36 6.07
CA ALA A 307 -3.90 25.48 6.71
C ALA A 307 -4.04 25.91 8.17
N PRO A 308 -3.16 25.42 9.07
CA PRO A 308 -3.18 25.84 10.47
C PRO A 308 -2.72 27.30 10.64
N SER A 309 -2.89 27.83 11.85
CA SER A 309 -2.50 29.21 12.19
C SER A 309 -0.99 29.45 12.12
N SER A 310 -0.17 28.41 12.21
CA SER A 310 1.29 28.47 12.06
C SER A 310 1.75 28.59 10.61
N ALA A 311 0.88 28.35 9.62
CA ALA A 311 1.26 28.43 8.21
C ALA A 311 1.62 29.87 7.82
N THR A 312 2.69 30.00 7.05
CA THR A 312 3.18 31.27 6.49
C THR A 312 2.74 31.44 5.04
N VAL A 313 2.54 32.70 4.62
CA VAL A 313 2.16 33.07 3.25
C VAL A 313 3.32 33.83 2.62
N THR A 314 3.74 33.43 1.43
CA THR A 314 4.75 34.14 0.63
C THR A 314 4.28 34.29 -0.82
N ILE A 315 4.80 35.28 -1.54
CA ILE A 315 4.52 35.43 -2.98
C ILE A 315 5.53 34.61 -3.76
N ALA A 316 5.03 33.62 -4.49
CA ALA A 316 5.87 32.73 -5.30
C ALA A 316 6.14 33.32 -6.69
N THR A 317 5.09 33.86 -7.33
CA THR A 317 5.20 34.56 -8.62
C THR A 317 4.52 35.92 -8.49
N PRO A 318 5.22 37.04 -8.70
CA PRO A 318 4.62 38.37 -8.64
C PRO A 318 3.66 38.60 -9.83
N PRO A 319 2.73 39.56 -9.70
CA PRO A 319 1.89 40.00 -10.80
C PRO A 319 2.66 40.72 -11.91
N SER A 320 2.03 40.86 -13.09
CA SER A 320 2.62 41.59 -14.23
C SER A 320 2.17 43.06 -14.31
N HIS A 321 1.03 43.42 -13.71
CA HIS A 321 0.39 44.74 -13.85
C HIS A 321 0.06 45.39 -12.50
N GLY A 322 0.84 45.09 -11.48
CA GLY A 322 0.68 45.65 -10.14
C GLY A 322 1.79 45.20 -9.20
N THR A 323 1.55 45.38 -7.90
CA THR A 323 2.43 44.88 -6.84
C THR A 323 1.63 44.17 -5.77
N VAL A 324 2.25 43.20 -5.11
CA VAL A 324 1.64 42.42 -4.04
C VAL A 324 2.51 42.48 -2.79
N GLN A 325 1.87 42.71 -1.65
CA GLN A 325 2.52 42.66 -0.34
C GLN A 325 1.75 41.74 0.61
N VAL A 326 2.45 40.82 1.25
CA VAL A 326 1.88 40.02 2.36
C VAL A 326 1.94 40.85 3.64
N THR A 327 0.82 40.96 4.34
CA THR A 327 0.73 41.65 5.64
C THR A 327 1.02 40.71 6.80
N SER A 328 1.26 41.26 7.99
CA SER A 328 1.48 40.48 9.22
C SER A 328 0.29 39.60 9.63
N ARG A 329 -0.90 39.83 9.08
CA ARG A 329 -2.11 39.03 9.32
C ARG A 329 -2.33 37.93 8.29
N ARG A 330 -1.35 37.65 7.42
CA ARG A 330 -1.46 36.68 6.32
C ARG A 330 -2.54 37.05 5.28
N THR A 331 -2.99 38.31 5.29
CA THR A 331 -3.76 38.94 4.22
C THR A 331 -2.79 39.47 3.17
N VAL A 332 -3.19 39.40 1.90
CA VAL A 332 -2.41 39.90 0.77
C VAL A 332 -3.00 41.22 0.30
N VAL A 333 -2.17 42.26 0.13
CA VAL A 333 -2.59 43.56 -0.42
C VAL A 333 -2.09 43.67 -1.85
N TYR A 334 -3.01 43.76 -2.80
CA TYR A 334 -2.72 44.05 -4.19
C TYR A 334 -2.85 45.56 -4.47
N THR A 335 -1.82 46.15 -5.07
CA THR A 335 -1.83 47.53 -5.56
C THR A 335 -1.77 47.51 -7.09
N PRO A 336 -2.86 47.88 -7.79
CA PRO A 336 -2.88 47.91 -9.25
C PRO A 336 -1.91 48.95 -9.82
N ASP A 337 -1.30 48.66 -10.98
CA ASP A 337 -0.62 49.67 -11.80
C ASP A 337 -1.66 50.37 -12.72
N PRO A 338 -1.97 51.66 -12.52
CA PRO A 338 -2.97 52.36 -13.30
C PRO A 338 -2.67 52.32 -14.81
N GLY A 339 -3.65 51.90 -15.61
CA GLY A 339 -3.56 51.94 -17.08
C GLY A 339 -3.15 50.62 -17.76
N HIS A 340 -3.06 49.52 -17.02
CA HIS A 340 -2.72 48.21 -17.57
C HIS A 340 -3.88 47.20 -17.54
N GLY A 341 -4.17 46.60 -18.70
CA GLY A 341 -4.93 45.36 -18.86
C GLY A 341 -6.39 45.36 -18.36
N SER A 342 -7.05 44.21 -18.52
CA SER A 342 -8.35 43.90 -17.89
C SER A 342 -8.22 42.83 -16.79
N THR A 343 -7.06 42.19 -16.71
CA THR A 343 -6.76 41.11 -15.76
C THR A 343 -5.31 41.12 -15.33
N ASP A 344 -5.04 40.62 -14.14
CA ASP A 344 -3.70 40.34 -13.62
C ASP A 344 -3.71 39.05 -12.81
N LYS A 345 -2.55 38.48 -12.52
CA LYS A 345 -2.44 37.21 -11.81
C LYS A 345 -1.13 37.15 -11.02
N PHE A 346 -1.20 36.66 -9.79
CA PHE A 346 -0.02 36.25 -9.03
C PHE A 346 -0.24 34.86 -8.43
N THR A 347 0.82 34.23 -7.93
CA THR A 347 0.71 32.99 -7.15
C THR A 347 1.30 33.19 -5.77
N TYR A 348 0.65 32.64 -4.75
CA TYR A 348 1.18 32.60 -3.40
C TYR A 348 1.53 31.15 -3.01
N ARG A 349 2.34 31.02 -1.97
CA ARG A 349 2.74 29.75 -1.38
C ARG A 349 2.40 29.74 0.09
N LEU A 350 1.73 28.67 0.53
CA LEU A 350 1.58 28.32 1.93
C LEU A 350 2.74 27.45 2.38
N THR A 351 3.22 27.63 3.60
CA THR A 351 4.26 26.79 4.17
C THR A 351 4.01 26.51 5.65
N ILE A 352 4.02 25.23 6.03
CA ILE A 352 4.02 24.74 7.40
C ILE A 352 5.15 23.72 7.56
N ASP A 353 6.06 23.96 8.51
CA ASP A 353 7.12 23.01 8.88
C ASP A 353 7.86 22.43 7.66
N GLY A 354 8.16 23.29 6.68
CA GLY A 354 8.82 22.93 5.42
C GLY A 354 7.92 22.37 4.30
N ARG A 355 6.68 21.99 4.60
CA ARG A 355 5.68 21.47 3.63
C ARG A 355 4.93 22.62 2.99
N THR A 356 4.66 22.53 1.69
CA THR A 356 4.12 23.67 0.93
C THR A 356 3.04 23.31 -0.06
N ASP A 357 2.15 24.25 -0.33
CA ASP A 357 1.23 24.22 -1.47
C ASP A 357 1.11 25.63 -2.08
N THR A 358 0.68 25.73 -3.34
CA THR A 358 0.59 26.99 -4.07
C THR A 358 -0.75 27.16 -4.77
N ALA A 359 -1.28 28.37 -4.72
CA ALA A 359 -2.49 28.74 -5.44
C ALA A 359 -2.33 30.06 -6.20
N ALA A 360 -3.15 30.21 -7.23
CA ALA A 360 -3.23 31.40 -8.05
C ALA A 360 -4.31 32.36 -7.54
N VAL A 361 -4.01 33.66 -7.64
CA VAL A 361 -5.00 34.71 -7.45
C VAL A 361 -5.22 35.41 -8.78
N SER A 362 -6.45 35.33 -9.30
CA SER A 362 -6.84 36.01 -10.54
C SER A 362 -7.55 37.32 -10.22
N ILE A 363 -7.07 38.42 -10.81
CA ILE A 363 -7.58 39.76 -10.55
C ILE A 363 -8.30 40.29 -11.80
N ARG A 364 -9.47 40.91 -11.62
CA ARG A 364 -10.23 41.59 -12.67
C ARG A 364 -10.36 43.09 -12.39
N PHE A 365 -10.28 43.89 -13.44
CA PHE A 365 -10.33 45.36 -13.40
C PHE A 365 -11.66 45.92 -13.90
#